data_AF-A0A1F5RW87-F1
#
_entry.id   AF-A0A1F5RW87-F1
#
_cell.length_a   1.000
_cell.length_b   1.000
_cell.length_c   1.000
_cell.angle_alpha   90.00
_cell.angle_beta   90.00
_cell.angle_gamma   90.00
#
_symmetry.space_group_name_H-M   'P 1'
#
loop_
_entity.id
_entity.type
_entity.pdbx_description
1 polymer ?
#
loop_
_entity_poly.entity_id
_entity_poly.type
_entity_poly.pdbx_seq_one_letter_code
_entity_poly.pdbx_strand_id
1 'polypeptide(L)'
;MTLKTYLTIMLLGTAICWAAWVVVINSIDPETTNLVGLLLFYSSLFLAIVGASAILGFLVRFILLRQELVFRQVVRAFRQSFLFAAVIIASLILQSFHLFTWYNALFLIIGLTVLEFFLISYKRV
;
A
#
# COMPACT_ATOMS: atom_id res chain seq x y z
N MET A 1 14.33 -14.82 11.81
CA MET A 1 13.95 -15.37 10.49
C MET A 1 15.06 -15.08 9.49
N THR A 2 15.42 -16.04 8.64
CA THR A 2 16.35 -15.72 7.53
C THR A 2 15.67 -14.78 6.55
N LEU A 3 16.42 -13.90 5.89
CA LEU A 3 15.91 -12.95 4.91
C LEU A 3 15.09 -13.64 3.81
N LYS A 4 15.55 -14.82 3.38
CA LYS A 4 14.90 -15.65 2.36
C LYS A 4 13.49 -16.05 2.81
N THR A 5 13.36 -16.56 4.04
CA THR A 5 12.05 -16.95 4.62
C THR A 5 11.09 -15.77 4.71
N TYR A 6 11.59 -14.59 5.11
CA TYR A 6 10.76 -13.38 5.18
C TYR A 6 10.23 -12.99 3.79
N LEU A 7 11.10 -12.94 2.79
CA LEU A 7 10.73 -12.56 1.43
C LEU A 7 9.74 -13.56 0.82
N THR A 8 9.93 -14.87 1.04
CA THR A 8 9.01 -15.90 0.53
C THR A 8 7.63 -15.77 1.15
N ILE A 9 7.53 -15.55 2.46
CA ILE A 9 6.23 -15.36 3.14
C ILE A 9 5.54 -14.10 2.62
N MET A 10 6.30 -13.02 2.45
CA MET A 10 5.77 -11.75 1.96
C MET A 10 5.27 -11.85 0.51
N LEU A 11 6.00 -12.56 -0.35
CA LEU A 11 5.62 -12.80 -1.73
C LEU A 11 4.36 -13.67 -1.83
N LEU A 12 4.28 -14.74 -1.06
CA LEU A 12 3.08 -15.59 -0.97
C LEU A 12 1.87 -14.80 -0.44
N GLY A 13 2.05 -14.04 0.64
CA GLY A 13 0.98 -13.20 1.19
C GLY A 13 0.48 -12.17 0.18
N THR A 14 1.39 -11.53 -0.55
CA THR A 14 1.05 -10.56 -1.60
C THR A 14 0.28 -11.24 -2.74
N ALA A 15 0.71 -12.43 -3.18
CA ALA A 15 0.01 -13.20 -4.20
C ALA A 15 -1.41 -13.58 -3.78
N ILE A 16 -1.60 -13.97 -2.51
CA ILE A 16 -2.92 -14.25 -1.94
C ILE A 16 -3.79 -12.98 -1.94
N CYS A 17 -3.26 -11.82 -1.57
CA CYS A 17 -4.01 -10.56 -1.61
C CYS A 17 -4.44 -10.18 -3.03
N TRP A 18 -3.57 -10.38 -4.02
CA TRP A 18 -3.94 -10.17 -5.44
C TRP A 18 -5.00 -11.15 -5.91
N ALA A 19 -4.89 -12.43 -5.56
CA ALA A 19 -5.91 -13.43 -5.88
C ALA A 19 -7.26 -13.08 -5.24
N ALA A 20 -7.25 -12.66 -3.97
CA ALA A 20 -8.45 -12.21 -3.28
C ALA A 20 -9.10 -11.01 -3.97
N TRP A 21 -8.30 -10.00 -4.37
CA TRP A 21 -8.81 -8.85 -5.11
C TRP A 21 -9.41 -9.24 -6.47
N VAL A 22 -8.79 -10.17 -7.21
CA VAL A 22 -9.34 -10.70 -8.47
C VAL A 22 -10.70 -11.38 -8.24
N VAL A 23 -10.83 -12.19 -7.18
CA VAL A 23 -12.12 -12.80 -6.83
C VAL A 23 -13.17 -11.72 -6.54
N VAL A 24 -12.79 -10.69 -5.80
CA VAL A 24 -13.66 -9.56 -5.45
C VAL A 24 -14.15 -8.82 -6.70
N ILE A 25 -13.28 -8.52 -7.67
CA ILE A 25 -13.71 -7.90 -8.95
C ILE A 25 -14.73 -8.76 -9.69
N ASN A 26 -14.52 -10.07 -9.75
CA ASN A 26 -15.40 -10.95 -10.51
C ASN A 26 -16.72 -11.26 -9.79
N SER A 27 -16.81 -10.98 -8.49
CA SER A 27 -17.96 -11.32 -7.66
C SER A 27 -18.84 -10.12 -7.29
N ILE A 28 -18.34 -8.90 -7.50
CA ILE A 28 -19.00 -7.66 -7.07
C ILE A 28 -19.47 -6.89 -8.30
N ASP A 29 -20.79 -6.81 -8.48
CA ASP A 29 -21.41 -6.01 -9.54
C ASP A 29 -21.48 -4.52 -9.14
N PRO A 30 -20.79 -3.61 -9.84
CA PRO A 30 -20.70 -2.21 -9.44
C PRO A 30 -22.05 -1.47 -9.45
N GLU A 31 -23.07 -1.98 -10.15
CA GLU A 31 -24.37 -1.34 -10.30
C GLU A 31 -25.37 -1.72 -9.19
N THR A 32 -25.19 -2.85 -8.52
CA THR A 32 -26.11 -3.38 -7.49
C THR A 32 -25.46 -3.52 -6.11
N THR A 33 -24.18 -3.15 -6.01
CA THR A 33 -23.36 -3.43 -4.82
C THR A 33 -23.73 -2.57 -3.62
N ASN A 34 -23.85 -3.25 -2.48
CA ASN A 34 -24.03 -2.64 -1.17
C ASN A 34 -22.69 -2.09 -0.62
N LEU A 35 -22.73 -1.17 0.35
CA LEU A 35 -21.53 -0.56 0.98
C LEU A 35 -20.44 -1.57 1.39
N VAL A 36 -20.86 -2.77 1.79
CA VAL A 36 -19.98 -3.88 2.16
C VAL A 36 -19.09 -4.30 0.99
N GLY A 37 -19.65 -4.47 -0.21
CA GLY A 37 -18.86 -4.88 -1.38
C GLY A 37 -17.81 -3.84 -1.77
N LEU A 38 -18.18 -2.56 -1.66
CA LEU A 38 -17.26 -1.44 -1.90
C LEU A 38 -16.10 -1.42 -0.88
N LEU A 39 -16.39 -1.65 0.41
CA LEU A 39 -15.35 -1.80 1.43
C LEU A 39 -14.43 -2.99 1.18
N LEU A 40 -14.97 -4.14 0.76
CA LEU A 40 -14.18 -5.33 0.40
C LEU A 40 -13.25 -5.06 -0.79
N PHE A 41 -13.73 -4.36 -1.82
CA PHE A 41 -12.93 -3.97 -2.97
C PHE A 41 -11.75 -3.07 -2.57
N TYR A 42 -12.01 -1.96 -1.88
CA TYR A 42 -10.94 -1.03 -1.50
C TYR A 42 -9.95 -1.64 -0.50
N SER A 43 -10.43 -2.46 0.44
CA SER A 43 -9.56 -3.10 1.44
C SER A 43 -8.66 -4.17 0.82
N SER A 44 -9.21 -5.02 -0.06
CA SER A 44 -8.41 -6.05 -0.75
C SER A 44 -7.40 -5.42 -1.70
N LEU A 45 -7.79 -4.38 -2.45
CA LEU A 45 -6.90 -3.62 -3.32
C LEU A 45 -5.79 -2.93 -2.52
N PHE A 46 -6.13 -2.32 -1.38
CA PHE A 46 -5.15 -1.68 -0.50
C PHE A 46 -4.07 -2.68 -0.08
N LEU A 47 -4.46 -3.85 0.45
CA LEU A 47 -3.52 -4.88 0.89
C LEU A 47 -2.65 -5.40 -0.27
N ALA A 48 -3.23 -5.60 -1.46
CA ALA A 48 -2.51 -6.04 -2.64
C ALA A 48 -1.44 -5.02 -3.08
N ILE A 49 -1.77 -3.72 -3.05
CA ILE A 49 -0.84 -2.65 -3.39
C ILE A 49 0.25 -2.50 -2.32
N VAL A 50 -0.09 -2.58 -1.03
CA VAL A 50 0.91 -2.53 0.05
C VAL A 50 1.93 -3.66 -0.12
N GLY A 51 1.46 -4.89 -0.35
CA GLY A 51 2.35 -6.04 -0.58
C GLY A 51 3.26 -5.85 -1.80
N ALA A 52 2.67 -5.46 -2.93
CA ALA A 52 3.42 -5.28 -4.18
C ALA A 52 4.47 -4.16 -4.07
N SER A 53 4.06 -2.99 -3.57
CA SER A 53 4.97 -1.84 -3.39
C SER A 53 6.05 -2.11 -2.35
N ALA A 54 5.79 -2.92 -1.33
CA ALA A 54 6.79 -3.26 -0.32
C ALA A 54 7.84 -4.25 -0.84
N ILE A 55 7.43 -5.23 -1.64
CA ILE A 55 8.37 -6.12 -2.34
C ILE A 55 9.20 -5.32 -3.36
N LEU A 56 8.56 -4.47 -4.17
CA LEU A 56 9.24 -3.62 -5.15
C LEU A 56 10.23 -2.67 -4.47
N GLY A 57 9.82 -1.95 -3.42
CA GLY A 57 10.67 -1.03 -2.67
C GLY A 57 11.84 -1.73 -2.00
N PHE A 58 11.64 -2.97 -1.54
CA PHE A 58 12.71 -3.82 -1.05
C PHE A 58 13.69 -4.23 -2.16
N LEU A 59 13.19 -4.77 -3.28
CA LEU A 59 14.00 -5.21 -4.42
C LEU A 59 14.83 -4.08 -5.02
N VAL A 60 14.23 -2.89 -5.20
CA VAL A 60 14.92 -1.70 -5.71
C VAL A 60 16.11 -1.36 -4.80
N ARG A 61 15.93 -1.34 -3.48
CA ARG A 61 17.03 -1.04 -2.54
C ARG A 61 18.07 -2.14 -2.49
N PHE A 62 17.63 -3.40 -2.59
CA PHE A 62 18.52 -4.55 -2.57
C PHE A 62 19.45 -4.57 -3.77
N ILE A 63 18.92 -4.32 -4.97
CA ILE A 63 19.68 -4.34 -6.23
C ILE A 63 20.51 -3.07 -6.40
N LEU A 64 19.92 -1.89 -6.12
CA LEU A 64 20.52 -0.60 -6.47
C LEU A 64 21.46 -0.06 -5.37
N LEU A 65 21.17 -0.32 -4.10
CA LEU A 65 21.85 0.35 -2.97
C LEU A 65 22.83 -0.55 -2.20
N ARG A 66 22.88 -1.86 -2.45
CA ARG A 66 23.79 -2.85 -1.81
C ARG A 66 24.03 -2.63 -0.30
N GLN A 67 23.04 -2.15 0.45
CA GLN A 67 23.21 -1.79 1.86
C GLN A 67 23.10 -3.02 2.77
N GLU A 68 24.09 -3.19 3.65
CA GLU A 68 24.26 -4.39 4.48
C GLU A 68 23.22 -4.56 5.60
N LEU A 69 22.43 -3.53 5.93
CA LEU A 69 21.41 -3.57 6.99
C LEU A 69 20.01 -3.90 6.45
N VAL A 70 19.87 -5.10 5.89
CA VAL A 70 18.67 -5.55 5.19
C VAL A 70 17.40 -5.51 6.05
N PHE A 71 17.51 -5.83 7.34
CA PHE A 71 16.35 -5.90 8.24
C PHE A 71 15.70 -4.53 8.50
N ARG A 72 16.50 -3.46 8.61
CA ARG A 72 15.97 -2.11 8.83
C ARG A 72 15.36 -1.52 7.56
N GLN A 73 15.84 -1.94 6.38
CA GLN A 73 15.30 -1.52 5.09
C GLN A 73 13.92 -2.12 4.82
N VAL A 74 13.68 -3.36 5.22
CA VAL A 74 12.37 -4.03 5.12
C VAL A 74 11.28 -3.23 5.83
N VAL A 75 11.50 -2.87 7.11
CA VAL A 75 10.50 -2.11 7.89
C VAL A 75 10.26 -0.72 7.29
N ARG A 76 11.31 -0.07 6.76
CA ARG A 76 11.17 1.22 6.08
C ARG A 76 10.39 1.11 4.77
N ALA A 77 10.70 0.10 3.95
CA ALA A 77 10.00 -0.17 2.70
C ALA A 77 8.52 -0.47 2.96
N PHE A 78 8.20 -1.29 3.97
CA PHE A 78 6.81 -1.58 4.34
C PHE A 78 6.04 -0.32 4.76
N ARG A 79 6.64 0.55 5.59
CA ARG A 79 6.01 1.82 5.99
C ARG A 79 5.73 2.74 4.80
N GLN A 80 6.69 2.87 3.88
CA GLN A 80 6.50 3.71 2.69
C GLN A 80 5.47 3.13 1.75
N SER A 81 5.41 1.81 1.65
CA SER A 81 4.43 1.09 0.83
C SER A 81 3.01 1.26 1.36
N PHE A 82 2.85 1.28 2.68
CA PHE A 82 1.58 1.62 3.31
C PHE A 82 1.10 3.03 2.93
N LEU A 83 1.99 4.03 3.01
CA LEU A 83 1.66 5.40 2.62
C LEU A 83 1.37 5.51 1.13
N PHE A 84 2.15 4.85 0.29
CA PHE A 84 1.96 4.83 -1.15
C PHE A 84 0.62 4.20 -1.55
N ALA A 85 0.27 3.06 -0.95
CA ALA A 85 -1.03 2.44 -1.15
C ALA A 85 -2.18 3.34 -0.65
N ALA A 86 -2.00 4.03 0.47
CA ALA A 86 -2.99 4.97 0.99
C ALA A 86 -3.23 6.13 0.02
N VAL A 87 -2.17 6.66 -0.62
CA VAL A 87 -2.30 7.68 -1.67
C VAL A 87 -3.13 7.17 -2.84
N ILE A 88 -2.83 5.97 -3.33
CA ILE A 88 -3.54 5.39 -4.49
C ILE A 88 -5.02 5.16 -4.17
N ILE A 89 -5.32 4.54 -3.03
CA ILE A 89 -6.71 4.25 -2.63
C ILE A 89 -7.49 5.54 -2.38
N ALA A 90 -6.91 6.51 -1.66
CA ALA A 90 -7.58 7.78 -1.41
C ALA A 90 -7.80 8.57 -2.72
N SER A 91 -6.87 8.48 -3.68
CA SER A 91 -7.04 9.05 -5.02
C SER A 91 -8.18 8.39 -5.79
N LEU A 92 -8.28 7.06 -5.77
CA LEU A 92 -9.37 6.30 -6.39
C LEU A 92 -10.73 6.65 -5.75
N ILE A 93 -10.78 6.78 -4.43
CA ILE A 93 -11.99 7.18 -3.72
C ILE A 93 -12.40 8.61 -4.12
N LEU A 94 -11.46 9.57 -4.15
CA LEU A 94 -11.72 10.92 -4.62
C LEU A 94 -12.24 10.93 -6.06
N GLN A 95 -11.67 10.08 -6.92
CA GLN A 95 -12.11 9.93 -8.31
C GLN A 95 -13.52 9.36 -8.40
N SER A 96 -13.87 8.38 -7.55
CA SER A 96 -15.22 7.80 -7.47
C SER A 96 -16.28 8.84 -7.08
N PHE A 97 -15.91 9.88 -6.33
CA PHE A 97 -16.79 10.99 -5.99
C PHE A 97 -16.70 12.17 -6.98
N HIS A 98 -15.97 12.03 -8.09
CA HIS A 98 -15.64 13.13 -9.02
C HIS A 98 -14.95 14.33 -8.35
N LEU A 99 -14.35 14.13 -7.17
CA LEU A 99 -13.60 15.12 -6.39
C LEU A 99 -12.10 15.08 -6.69
N PHE A 100 -11.65 14.28 -7.66
CA PHE A 100 -10.24 14.23 -8.04
C PHE A 100 -9.84 15.47 -8.84
N THR A 101 -9.59 16.56 -8.11
CA THR A 101 -9.01 17.81 -8.63
C THR A 101 -7.54 17.91 -8.23
N TRP A 102 -6.77 18.70 -8.97
CA TRP A 102 -5.36 18.94 -8.68
C TRP A 102 -5.13 19.46 -7.24
N TYR A 103 -6.05 20.29 -6.74
CA TYR A 103 -6.01 20.79 -5.36
C TYR A 103 -6.20 19.68 -4.32
N ASN A 104 -7.19 18.79 -4.52
CA ASN A 104 -7.43 17.69 -3.59
C ASN A 104 -6.29 16.67 -3.60
N ALA A 105 -5.67 16.43 -4.76
CA ALA A 105 -4.46 15.62 -4.85
C ALA A 105 -3.29 16.25 -4.06
N LEU A 106 -3.09 17.57 -4.18
CA LEU A 106 -2.06 18.29 -3.42
C LEU A 106 -2.30 18.21 -1.90
N PHE A 107 -3.52 18.47 -1.44
CA PHE A 107 -3.88 18.36 -0.02
C PHE A 107 -3.67 16.96 0.53
N LEU A 108 -4.00 15.94 -0.26
CA LEU A 108 -3.81 14.55 0.11
C LEU A 108 -2.33 14.21 0.30
N ILE A 109 -1.47 14.63 -0.66
CA ILE A 109 -0.02 14.41 -0.56
C ILE A 109 0.55 15.15 0.65
N ILE A 110 0.20 16.41 0.86
CA ILE A 110 0.68 17.21 2.00
C ILE A 110 0.25 16.56 3.33
N GLY A 111 -1.03 16.20 3.47
CA GLY A 111 -1.55 15.57 4.68
C GLY A 111 -0.84 14.27 5.04
N LEU A 112 -0.62 13.39 4.06
CA LEU A 112 0.11 12.14 4.25
C LEU A 112 1.60 12.37 4.57
N THR A 113 2.22 13.37 3.95
CA THR A 113 3.62 13.73 4.22
C THR A 113 3.79 14.23 5.65
N VAL A 114 2.90 15.11 6.11
CA VAL A 114 2.88 15.60 7.50
C VAL A 114 2.68 14.45 8.49
N LEU A 115 1.77 13.52 8.18
CA LEU A 115 1.53 12.33 8.99
C LEU A 115 2.80 11.46 9.07
N GLU A 116 3.50 11.24 7.96
CA GLU A 116 4.77 10.52 7.94
C GLU A 116 5.83 11.20 8.83
N PHE A 117 5.98 12.53 8.70
CA PHE A 117 6.91 13.30 9.53
C PHE A 117 6.56 13.23 11.01
N PHE A 118 5.28 13.34 11.36
CA PHE A 118 4.81 13.21 12.74
C PHE A 118 5.16 11.84 13.33
N LEU A 119 4.90 10.75 12.59
CA LEU A 119 5.25 9.39 13.01
C LEU A 119 6.77 9.16 13.16
N ILE A 120 7.58 9.83 12.35
CA ILE A 120 9.05 9.79 12.48
C ILE A 120 9.49 10.57 13.71
N SER A 121 8.91 11.74 13.96
CA SER A 121 9.25 12.60 15.10
C SER A 121 8.92 11.94 16.44
N TYR A 122 7.76 11.28 16.55
CA TYR A 122 7.34 10.60 17.78
C TYR A 122 8.26 9.44 18.17
N LYS A 123 8.94 8.82 17.20
CA LYS A 123 9.87 7.70 17.43
C LYS A 123 11.23 8.10 18.01
N ARG A 124 11.46 9.39 18.26
CA ARG A 124 12.75 9.95 18.73
C ARG A 124 12.71 10.43 20.19
N VAL A 125 11.62 10.19 20.92
CA VAL A 125 11.48 10.44 22.38
C VAL A 125 11.33 9.09 23.07
#